data_AF-A0A8D8D1N6-F1
#
_entry.id   AF-A0A8D8D1N6-F1
#
_cell.length_a   1.000
_cell.length_b   1.000
_cell.length_c   1.000
_cell.angle_alpha   90.00
_cell.angle_beta   90.00
_cell.angle_gamma   90.00
#
_symmetry.space_group_name_H-M   'P 1'
#
loop_
_entity.id
_entity.type
_entity.pdbx_description
1 polymer ?
#
loop_
_entity_poly.entity_id
_entity_poly.type
_entity_poly.pdbx_seq_one_letter_code
_entity_poly.pdbx_strand_id
1 'polypeptide(L)'
;LGVLALGLPSTQVPDVYRLQCEQKRQFPKMEGIKVNIEIDPTVTPVAQHARRPPLALLNKIEDKLDSLLASDIIEQVREYSPWVSPLVAVVKDNGEIRLCVDMRRANLAIKRETHLMPTFEDFLPRLKEARVF
;
A
#
# COMPACT_ATOMS: atom_id res chain seq x y z
N LEU A 1 28.39 -1.35 3.09
CA LEU A 1 28.62 -0.02 2.47
C LEU A 1 27.42 0.85 2.81
N GLY A 2 27.37 1.76 3.78
CA GLY A 2 28.27 2.27 4.82
C GLY A 2 27.41 3.37 5.45
N VAL A 3 26.92 3.17 6.67
CA VAL A 3 26.01 4.14 7.33
C VAL A 3 26.87 5.22 7.97
N LEU A 4 26.69 6.47 7.55
CA LEU A 4 27.36 7.62 8.16
C LEU A 4 26.72 7.88 9.54
N ALA A 5 27.37 7.40 10.60
CA ALA A 5 26.98 7.69 11.97
C ALA A 5 27.54 9.06 12.38
N LEU A 6 26.71 10.11 12.34
CA LEU A 6 27.03 11.39 12.95
C LEU A 6 26.75 11.28 14.45
N GLY A 7 27.82 11.17 15.24
CA GLY A 7 27.75 11.02 16.69
C GLY A 7 27.31 12.31 17.38
N LEU A 8 26.18 12.22 18.08
CA LEU A 8 25.97 12.92 19.34
C LEU A 8 25.79 11.84 20.43
N PRO A 9 26.34 12.00 21.64
CA PRO A 9 26.27 11.00 22.69
C PRO A 9 24.84 10.93 23.24
N SER A 10 23.98 10.17 22.57
CA SER A 10 22.65 9.78 23.06
C SER A 10 22.79 8.67 24.11
N THR A 11 23.45 8.99 25.22
CA THR A 11 23.35 8.21 26.46
C THR A 11 22.20 8.77 27.28
N GLN A 12 21.27 7.89 27.66
CA GLN A 12 20.16 8.07 28.63
C GLN A 12 18.72 8.23 28.09
N VAL A 13 18.33 7.50 27.04
CA VAL A 13 16.91 7.10 26.93
C VAL A 13 16.84 5.57 26.76
N PRO A 14 16.74 4.79 27.85
CA PRO A 14 16.77 3.33 27.81
C PRO A 14 15.52 2.68 27.17
N ASP A 15 14.50 3.45 26.78
CA ASP A 15 13.21 2.91 26.31
C ASP A 15 12.91 3.11 24.80
N VAL A 16 13.82 3.70 24.01
CA VAL A 16 13.52 4.02 22.59
C VAL A 16 13.36 2.77 21.72
N TYR A 17 13.93 1.62 22.13
CA TYR A 17 13.94 0.40 21.31
C TYR A 17 12.81 -0.60 21.61
N ARG A 18 11.84 -0.28 22.49
CA ARG A 18 10.77 -1.21 22.87
C ARG A 18 9.43 -0.95 22.19
N LEU A 19 9.44 -0.63 20.89
CA LEU A 19 8.22 -0.66 20.07
C LEU A 19 8.19 -1.92 19.22
N GLN A 20 8.09 -3.08 19.86
CA GLN A 20 7.53 -4.25 19.20
C GLN A 20 6.02 -4.04 19.08
N CYS A 21 5.58 -3.38 18.00
CA CYS A 21 4.16 -3.33 17.67
C CYS A 21 3.74 -4.67 17.05
N GLU A 22 3.62 -5.72 17.87
CA GLU A 22 2.80 -6.90 17.55
C GLU A 22 1.32 -6.56 17.77
N GLN A 23 0.82 -5.56 17.04
CA GLN A 23 -0.61 -5.33 16.95
C GLN A 23 -1.03 -5.64 15.53
N LYS A 24 -1.88 -6.65 15.35
CA LYS A 24 -2.76 -6.78 14.17
C LYS A 24 -3.70 -5.56 14.18
N ARG A 25 -3.17 -4.38 13.87
CA ARG A 25 -3.96 -3.16 13.76
C ARG A 25 -4.83 -3.32 12.52
N GLN A 26 -6.13 -3.10 12.70
CA GLN A 26 -7.05 -2.90 11.59
C GLN A 26 -6.42 -1.89 10.63
N PHE A 27 -6.57 -2.11 9.32
CA PHE A 27 -5.98 -1.22 8.33
C PHE A 27 -6.42 0.22 8.62
N PRO A 28 -5.50 1.19 8.68
CA PRO A 28 -5.85 2.55 9.07
C PRO A 28 -6.88 3.11 8.09
N LYS A 29 -8.09 3.37 8.59
CA LYS A 29 -9.22 3.92 7.84
C LYS A 29 -9.42 5.36 8.26
N MET A 30 -9.41 6.28 7.31
CA MET A 30 -9.85 7.66 7.56
C MET A 30 -11.37 7.70 7.45
N GLU A 31 -12.04 7.88 8.57
CA GLU A 31 -13.50 7.97 8.60
C GLU A 31 -13.97 9.32 8.02
N GLY A 32 -15.08 9.31 7.29
CA GLY A 32 -15.74 10.52 6.77
C GLY A 32 -15.13 11.13 5.49
N ILE A 33 -14.00 10.64 5.00
CA ILE A 33 -13.39 11.14 3.76
C ILE A 33 -13.66 10.16 2.61
N LYS A 34 -14.38 10.63 1.58
CA LYS A 34 -14.56 9.90 0.32
C LYS A 34 -13.68 10.53 -0.75
N VAL A 35 -12.74 9.76 -1.27
CA VAL A 35 -11.88 10.20 -2.39
C VAL A 35 -12.60 9.88 -3.69
N ASN A 36 -12.81 10.89 -4.53
CA ASN A 36 -13.29 10.71 -5.89
C ASN A 36 -12.09 10.59 -6.83
N ILE A 37 -12.06 9.54 -7.65
CA ILE A 37 -11.02 9.35 -8.66
C ILE A 37 -11.63 9.69 -10.01
N GLU A 38 -11.15 10.75 -10.65
CA GLU A 38 -11.63 11.14 -11.97
C GLU A 38 -11.19 10.13 -13.05
N ILE A 39 -12.15 9.70 -13.85
CA ILE A 39 -11.95 8.73 -14.94
C ILE A 39 -12.18 9.45 -16.28
N ASP A 40 -11.32 9.19 -17.25
CA ASP A 40 -11.50 9.61 -18.64
C ASP A 40 -12.55 8.72 -19.34
N PRO A 41 -13.71 9.28 -19.75
CA PRO A 41 -14.78 8.49 -20.38
C PRO A 41 -14.42 7.98 -21.77
N THR A 42 -13.35 8.48 -22.39
CA THR A 42 -12.90 8.03 -23.71
C THR A 42 -12.21 6.67 -23.67
N VAL A 43 -11.71 6.26 -22.49
CA VAL A 43 -11.01 4.99 -22.32
C VAL A 43 -12.01 3.87 -22.08
N THR A 44 -12.04 2.90 -22.98
CA THR A 44 -12.92 1.73 -22.86
C THR A 44 -12.52 0.85 -21.67
N PRO A 45 -13.46 0.48 -20.78
CA PRO A 45 -13.24 -0.49 -19.74
C PRO A 45 -12.76 -1.84 -20.26
N VAL A 46 -11.88 -2.49 -19.48
CA VAL A 46 -11.31 -3.78 -19.86
C VAL A 46 -11.44 -4.78 -18.73
N ALA A 47 -12.11 -5.89 -19.04
CA ALA A 47 -12.09 -7.08 -18.25
C ALA A 47 -10.95 -8.01 -18.72
N GLN A 48 -9.84 -8.01 -17.98
CA GLN A 48 -8.68 -8.84 -18.28
C GLN A 48 -8.88 -10.27 -17.77
N HIS A 49 -8.33 -11.24 -18.49
CA HIS A 49 -8.35 -12.64 -18.05
C HIS A 49 -7.49 -12.85 -16.80
N ALA A 50 -7.96 -13.68 -15.87
CA ALA A 50 -7.23 -14.03 -14.67
C ALA A 50 -5.94 -14.80 -15.00
N ARG A 51 -4.87 -14.54 -14.25
CA ARG A 51 -3.61 -15.30 -14.38
C ARG A 51 -3.71 -16.59 -13.59
N ARG A 52 -3.15 -17.68 -14.13
CA ARG A 52 -3.06 -18.97 -13.42
C ARG A 52 -1.94 -18.92 -12.40
N PRO A 53 -2.22 -19.01 -11.08
CA PRO A 53 -1.17 -19.09 -10.07
C PRO A 53 -0.52 -20.48 -10.08
N PRO A 54 0.74 -20.61 -9.63
CA PRO A 54 1.31 -21.92 -9.30
C PRO A 54 0.47 -22.64 -8.24
N LEU A 55 0.25 -23.94 -8.41
CA LEU A 55 -0.58 -24.76 -7.49
C LEU A 55 -0.12 -24.65 -6.03
N ALA A 56 1.19 -24.62 -5.79
CA ALA A 56 1.77 -24.49 -4.46
C ALA A 56 1.43 -23.17 -3.73
N LEU A 57 0.98 -22.15 -4.46
CA LEU A 57 0.60 -20.85 -3.90
C LEU A 57 -0.91 -20.71 -3.69
N LEU A 58 -1.75 -21.61 -4.20
CA LEU A 58 -3.21 -21.46 -4.16
C LEU A 58 -3.74 -21.33 -2.73
N ASN A 59 -3.39 -22.27 -1.84
CA ASN A 59 -3.82 -22.22 -0.44
C ASN A 59 -3.40 -20.91 0.24
N LYS A 60 -2.15 -20.47 -0.01
CA LYS A 60 -1.66 -19.20 0.54
C LYS A 60 -2.44 -18.00 0.00
N ILE A 61 -2.83 -18.03 -1.27
CA ILE A 61 -3.63 -16.98 -1.92
C ILE A 61 -5.01 -16.91 -1.29
N GLU A 62 -5.68 -18.05 -1.12
CA GLU A 62 -6.99 -18.17 -0.48
C GLU A 62 -6.94 -17.65 0.96
N ASP A 63 -6.02 -18.15 1.78
CA ASP A 63 -5.82 -17.70 3.16
C ASP A 63 -5.62 -16.17 3.24
N LYS A 64 -4.89 -15.61 2.27
CA LYS A 64 -4.63 -14.17 2.22
C LYS A 64 -5.85 -13.38 1.80
N LEU A 65 -6.66 -13.88 0.86
CA LEU A 65 -7.92 -13.25 0.46
C LEU A 65 -8.91 -13.23 1.63
N ASP A 66 -9.05 -14.34 2.34
CA ASP A 66 -9.92 -14.43 3.52
C ASP A 66 -9.48 -13.46 4.62
N SER A 67 -8.16 -13.34 4.84
CA SER A 67 -7.62 -12.34 5.77
C SER A 67 -7.94 -10.91 5.35
N LEU A 68 -7.94 -10.59 4.05
CA LEU A 68 -8.26 -9.25 3.53
C LEU A 68 -9.76 -8.94 3.65
N LEU A 69 -10.62 -9.93 3.38
CA LEU A 69 -12.08 -9.84 3.58
C LEU A 69 -12.40 -9.61 5.06
N ALA A 70 -11.82 -10.41 5.96
CA ALA A 70 -12.01 -10.25 7.40
C ALA A 70 -11.49 -8.90 7.95
N SER A 71 -10.55 -8.28 7.25
CA SER A 71 -9.99 -6.97 7.62
C SER A 71 -10.74 -5.77 7.03
N ASP A 72 -11.84 -6.00 6.30
CA ASP A 72 -12.62 -4.95 5.61
C ASP A 72 -11.79 -4.14 4.60
N ILE A 73 -10.78 -4.78 3.96
CA ILE A 73 -9.92 -4.13 2.95
C ILE A 73 -10.49 -4.34 1.55
N ILE A 74 -11.10 -5.49 1.30
CA ILE A 74 -11.73 -5.85 0.03
C ILE A 74 -13.15 -6.33 0.29
N GLU A 75 -14.00 -6.21 -0.73
CA GLU A 75 -15.39 -6.69 -0.70
C GLU A 75 -15.66 -7.59 -1.90
N GLN A 76 -16.61 -8.51 -1.73
CA GLN A 76 -17.07 -9.35 -2.83
C GLN A 76 -17.96 -8.52 -3.76
N VAL A 77 -17.60 -8.49 -5.04
CA VAL A 77 -18.39 -7.84 -6.08
C VAL A 77 -19.68 -8.65 -6.32
N ARG A 78 -20.84 -8.01 -6.18
CA ARG A 78 -22.17 -8.66 -6.36
C ARG A 78 -22.73 -8.51 -7.78
N GLU A 79 -22.27 -7.52 -8.52
CA GLU A 79 -22.79 -7.13 -9.82
C GLU A 79 -21.72 -7.28 -10.92
N TYR A 80 -22.12 -7.13 -12.18
CA TYR A 80 -21.18 -7.15 -13.28
C TYR A 80 -20.24 -5.92 -13.22
N SER A 81 -18.93 -6.17 -13.21
CA SER A 81 -17.92 -5.11 -13.31
C SER A 81 -17.31 -5.05 -14.72
N PRO A 82 -17.36 -3.88 -15.39
CA PRO A 82 -16.72 -3.70 -16.69
C PRO A 82 -15.18 -3.63 -16.58
N TRP A 83 -14.64 -3.36 -15.39
CA TRP A 83 -13.22 -3.35 -15.09
C TRP A 83 -12.84 -4.60 -14.30
N VAL A 84 -11.94 -5.41 -14.86
CA VAL A 84 -11.37 -6.57 -14.17
C VAL A 84 -9.87 -6.58 -14.39
N SER A 85 -9.11 -6.56 -13.30
CA SER A 85 -7.65 -6.62 -13.32
C SER A 85 -7.17 -7.94 -12.72
N PRO A 86 -6.18 -8.62 -13.33
CA PRO A 86 -5.75 -9.91 -12.85
C PRO A 86 -4.93 -9.79 -11.56
N LEU A 87 -5.07 -10.79 -10.70
CA LEU A 87 -4.28 -10.97 -9.49
C LEU A 87 -2.87 -11.48 -9.84
N VAL A 88 -1.88 -10.97 -9.13
CA VAL A 88 -0.47 -11.37 -9.21
C VAL A 88 -0.01 -11.69 -7.80
N ALA A 89 0.39 -12.94 -7.57
CA ALA A 89 0.97 -13.36 -6.30
C ALA A 89 2.50 -13.30 -6.37
N VAL A 90 3.11 -12.61 -5.41
CA VAL A 90 4.57 -12.47 -5.28
C VAL A 90 4.99 -13.04 -3.94
N VAL A 91 5.98 -13.93 -3.93
CA VAL A 91 6.56 -14.46 -2.68
C VAL A 91 7.59 -13.46 -2.15
N LYS A 92 7.47 -13.10 -0.88
CA LYS A 92 8.46 -12.29 -0.16
C LYS A 92 9.62 -13.17 0.34
N ASP A 93 10.72 -12.53 0.71
CA ASP A 93 11.90 -13.21 1.27
C ASP A 93 11.59 -13.98 2.58
N ASN A 94 10.59 -13.54 3.35
CA ASN A 94 10.13 -14.23 4.56
C ASN A 94 9.18 -15.43 4.29
N GLY A 95 8.93 -15.78 3.02
CA GLY A 95 8.06 -16.90 2.63
C GLY A 95 6.56 -16.60 2.63
N GLU A 96 6.15 -15.39 3.05
CA GLU A 96 4.78 -14.90 2.89
C GLU A 96 4.50 -14.50 1.43
N ILE A 97 3.22 -14.34 1.10
CA ILE A 97 2.80 -13.82 -0.20
C ILE A 97 2.30 -12.38 -0.12
N ARG A 98 2.55 -11.62 -1.18
CA ARG A 98 1.93 -10.33 -1.47
C ARG A 98 0.99 -10.51 -2.65
N LEU A 99 -0.28 -10.18 -2.43
CA LEU A 99 -1.29 -10.11 -3.47
C LEU A 99 -1.23 -8.71 -4.10
N CYS A 100 -0.97 -8.66 -5.40
CA CYS A 100 -0.91 -7.44 -6.19
C CYS A 100 -1.99 -7.50 -7.28
N VAL A 101 -2.58 -6.35 -7.62
CA VAL A 101 -3.51 -6.24 -8.74
C VAL A 101 -2.80 -5.56 -9.92
N ASP A 102 -2.88 -6.13 -11.11
CA ASP A 102 -2.29 -5.53 -12.32
C ASP A 102 -3.15 -4.36 -12.81
N MET A 103 -2.91 -3.19 -12.22
CA MET A 103 -3.67 -1.96 -12.46
C MET A 103 -3.26 -1.22 -13.75
N ARG A 104 -2.39 -1.79 -14.60
CA ARG A 104 -1.86 -1.07 -15.77
C ARG A 104 -2.95 -0.57 -16.70
N ARG A 105 -3.99 -1.37 -16.98
CA ARG A 105 -5.10 -0.96 -17.86
C ARG A 105 -6.04 0.04 -17.18
N ALA A 106 -6.38 -0.19 -15.91
CA ALA A 106 -7.22 0.73 -15.15
C ALA A 106 -6.57 2.11 -15.00
N ASN A 107 -5.26 2.15 -14.75
CA ASN A 107 -4.49 3.38 -14.58
C ASN A 107 -4.41 4.26 -15.84
N LEU A 108 -4.70 3.72 -17.03
CA LEU A 108 -4.78 4.52 -18.25
C LEU A 108 -6.06 5.38 -18.29
N ALA A 109 -7.11 4.94 -17.62
CA ALA A 109 -8.37 5.67 -17.53
C ALA A 109 -8.38 6.71 -16.41
N ILE A 110 -7.48 6.61 -15.43
CA ILE A 110 -7.42 7.52 -14.30
C ILE A 110 -6.76 8.83 -14.73
N LYS A 111 -7.47 9.95 -14.55
CA LYS A 111 -6.89 11.29 -14.68
C LYS A 111 -6.05 11.59 -13.45
N ARG A 112 -4.75 11.80 -13.65
CA ARG A 112 -3.83 12.09 -12.54
C ARG A 112 -3.89 13.56 -12.16
N GLU A 113 -4.34 13.82 -10.94
CA GLU A 113 -4.15 15.11 -10.31
C GLU A 113 -2.65 15.33 -10.05
N THR A 114 -2.14 16.49 -10.47
CA THR A 114 -0.74 16.86 -10.22
C THR A 114 -0.70 17.76 -9.00
N HIS A 115 -0.33 17.17 -7.86
CA HIS A 115 -0.07 17.91 -6.63
C HIS A 115 1.42 18.21 -6.53
N LEU A 116 1.78 19.47 -6.32
CA LEU A 116 3.16 19.86 -6.09
C LEU A 116 3.59 19.33 -4.72
N MET A 117 4.50 18.36 -4.73
CA MET A 117 5.14 17.95 -3.50
C MET A 117 6.16 19.02 -3.10
N PRO A 118 6.04 19.62 -1.91
CA PRO A 118 7.07 20.53 -1.40
C PRO A 118 8.45 19.88 -1.44
N THR A 119 9.46 20.67 -1.80
CA THR A 119 10.85 20.23 -1.83
C THR A 119 11.42 20.18 -0.42
N PHE A 120 12.55 19.50 -0.26
CA PHE A 120 13.25 19.45 1.03
C PHE A 120 13.63 20.85 1.54
N GLU A 121 13.97 21.78 0.64
CA GLU A 121 14.27 23.17 0.98
C GLU A 121 13.06 23.92 1.54
N ASP A 122 11.86 23.63 1.03
CA ASP A 122 10.61 24.20 1.55
C ASP A 122 10.29 23.72 2.98
N PHE A 123 10.76 22.53 3.33
CA PHE A 123 10.54 21.93 4.66
C PHE A 123 11.59 22.31 5.70
N LEU A 124 12.85 22.52 5.29
CA LEU A 124 13.97 22.79 6.19
C LEU A 124 13.69 23.88 7.24
N PRO A 125 13.09 25.03 6.87
CA PRO A 125 12.80 26.09 7.83
C PRO A 125 11.83 25.66 8.94
N ARG A 126 10.91 24.73 8.64
CA ARG A 126 9.92 24.21 9.62
C ARG A 126 10.57 23.27 10.64
N LEU A 127 11.73 22.72 10.32
CA LEU A 127 12.47 21.78 11.17
C LEU A 127 13.46 22.48 12.12
N LYS A 128 13.65 23.80 11.98
CA LYS A 128 14.68 24.57 12.71
C LYS A 128 14.54 24.49 14.24
N GLU A 129 13.32 24.30 14.75
CA GLU A 129 13.02 24.28 16.19
C GLU A 129 12.75 22.87 16.73
N ALA A 130 12.80 21.85 15.87
CA ALA A 130 12.53 20.47 16.29
C ALA A 130 13.72 19.93 17.12
N ARG A 131 13.39 19.38 18.29
CA ARG A 131 14.38 18.83 19.25
C ARG A 131 14.58 17.33 19.10
N VAL A 132 13.64 16.64 18.45
CA VAL A 132 13.61 15.20 18.20
C VAL A 132 12.98 14.98 16.82
N PHE A 133 13.55 14.09 16.02
CA PHE A 133 13.08 13.70 14.69
C PHE A 133 12.86 12.19 14.64
#